data_AF-A0A151BHV6-F1
#
_entry.id   AF-A0A151BHV6-F1
#
_cell.length_a   1.000
_cell.length_b   1.000
_cell.length_c   1.000
_cell.angle_alpha   90.00
_cell.angle_beta   90.00
_cell.angle_gamma   90.00
#
_symmetry.space_group_name_H-M   'P 1'
#
loop_
_entity.id
_entity.type
_entity.pdbx_description
1 polymer ?
#
loop_
_entity_poly.entity_id
_entity_poly.type
_entity_poly.pdbx_seq_one_letter_code
_entity_poly.pdbx_strand_id
1 'polypeptide(L)'
;MSTQSIFEAIQGSASQEDAIAAAVGMIFQILWFAFFILYVLYGQRLQVKIMLKEIERSLFKLKLMRDRGREIAISTIKKMSKGDNDPTERVDRILEHIYIPPVSLDPSGIMKRLEHLIDVRDFRLKDEVRLMVPDADETRINNLSNMLEAALALNQIYKIVRHFYLMGKKTSSFYIILQLQMILPQIMKECQAFASALTAFNAGQPIGDGVGPLVAARLMHGSRAYEITKDTIVSEVSIEGRTAYVLKAKGPGGNVGKPGEAIRQILEEKEGRVSRIIVIDAAQKLEGEKPGEVVEGTGAAIGRQIQGRGSRDEV
;
A
#
# COMPACT_ATOMS: atom_id res chain seq x y z
N MET A 1 85.35 -34.00 -20.90
CA MET A 1 84.08 -34.38 -20.25
C MET A 1 83.05 -33.35 -20.66
N SER A 2 82.12 -33.77 -21.52
CA SER A 2 81.27 -32.93 -22.36
C SER A 2 80.15 -32.28 -21.54
N THR A 3 79.95 -30.99 -21.79
CA THR A 3 78.88 -30.10 -21.30
C THR A 3 77.45 -30.64 -21.48
N GLN A 4 77.26 -31.70 -22.28
CA GLN A 4 75.98 -32.38 -22.45
C GLN A 4 75.50 -33.13 -21.19
N SER A 5 76.40 -33.72 -20.41
CA SER A 5 76.03 -34.49 -19.20
C SER A 5 75.48 -33.62 -18.05
N ILE A 6 75.94 -32.37 -17.96
CA ILE A 6 75.45 -31.40 -16.97
C ILE A 6 74.12 -30.80 -17.43
N PHE A 7 73.92 -30.62 -18.74
CA PHE A 7 72.67 -30.10 -19.31
C PHE A 7 71.51 -31.12 -19.19
N GLU A 8 71.76 -32.42 -19.41
CA GLU A 8 70.77 -33.48 -19.20
C GLU A 8 70.40 -33.66 -17.71
N ALA A 9 71.36 -33.52 -16.79
CA ALA A 9 71.10 -33.56 -15.35
C ALA A 9 70.27 -32.35 -14.87
N ILE A 10 70.50 -31.16 -15.44
CA ILE A 10 69.74 -29.94 -15.14
C ILE A 10 68.33 -29.97 -15.77
N GLN A 11 68.17 -30.54 -16.97
CA GLN A 11 66.84 -30.76 -17.58
C GLN A 11 66.01 -31.83 -16.85
N GLY A 12 66.65 -32.87 -16.33
CA GLY A 12 66.01 -33.90 -15.51
C GLY A 12 65.51 -33.35 -14.16
N SER A 13 66.27 -32.47 -13.51
CA SER A 13 65.82 -31.81 -12.26
C SER A 13 64.74 -30.76 -12.50
N ALA A 14 64.84 -29.96 -13.56
CA ALA A 14 63.84 -28.94 -13.91
C ALA A 14 62.49 -29.56 -14.29
N SER A 15 62.48 -30.64 -15.08
CA SER A 15 61.25 -31.37 -15.43
C SER A 15 60.59 -32.07 -14.24
N GLN A 16 61.38 -32.52 -13.26
CA GLN A 16 60.87 -33.09 -12.02
C GLN A 16 60.32 -32.01 -11.06
N GLU A 17 60.98 -30.84 -10.97
CA GLU A 17 60.47 -29.68 -10.22
C GLU A 17 59.18 -29.13 -10.83
N ASP A 18 59.08 -29.05 -12.16
CA ASP A 18 57.87 -28.63 -12.87
C ASP A 18 56.72 -29.63 -12.67
N ALA A 19 57.00 -30.94 -12.67
CA ALA A 19 56.02 -31.98 -12.39
C ALA A 19 55.52 -31.94 -10.93
N ILE A 20 56.42 -31.68 -9.98
CA ILE A 20 56.07 -31.50 -8.56
C ILE A 20 55.26 -30.21 -8.36
N ALA A 21 55.63 -29.11 -9.01
CA ALA A 21 54.90 -27.85 -8.98
C ALA A 21 53.48 -28.00 -9.58
N ALA A 22 53.34 -28.74 -10.67
CA ALA A 22 52.04 -29.08 -11.27
C ALA A 22 51.19 -29.94 -10.33
N ALA A 23 51.78 -30.94 -9.66
CA ALA A 23 51.08 -31.78 -8.68
C ALA A 23 50.62 -30.98 -7.45
N VAL A 24 51.46 -30.09 -6.93
CA VAL A 24 51.11 -29.18 -5.82
C VAL A 24 50.01 -28.20 -6.25
N GLY A 25 50.08 -27.65 -7.46
CA GLY A 25 49.03 -26.81 -8.03
C GLY A 25 47.69 -27.54 -8.17
N MET A 26 47.71 -28.80 -8.60
CA MET A 26 46.51 -29.63 -8.72
C MET A 26 45.90 -29.96 -7.34
N ILE A 27 46.74 -30.28 -6.33
CA ILE A 27 46.29 -30.47 -4.94
C ILE A 27 45.65 -29.19 -4.40
N PHE A 28 46.25 -28.03 -4.65
CA PHE A 28 45.70 -26.75 -4.24
C PHE A 28 44.37 -26.44 -4.92
N GLN A 29 44.24 -26.71 -6.23
CA GLN A 29 42.96 -26.57 -6.95
C GLN A 29 41.89 -27.50 -6.39
N ILE A 30 42.20 -28.77 -6.10
CA ILE A 30 41.25 -29.73 -5.51
C ILE A 30 40.81 -29.27 -4.12
N LEU A 31 41.76 -28.81 -3.28
CA LEU A 31 41.45 -28.23 -1.97
C LEU A 31 40.56 -26.98 -2.10
N TRP A 32 40.85 -26.12 -3.08
CA TRP A 32 40.04 -24.93 -3.34
C TRP A 32 38.62 -25.28 -3.80
N PHE A 33 38.47 -26.26 -4.70
CA PHE A 33 37.16 -26.75 -5.12
C PHE A 33 36.39 -27.41 -3.98
N ALA A 34 37.05 -28.21 -3.15
CA ALA A 34 36.43 -28.81 -1.97
C ALA A 34 35.96 -27.74 -0.98
N PHE A 35 36.79 -26.71 -0.74
CA PHE A 35 36.43 -25.56 0.07
C PHE A 35 35.24 -24.79 -0.53
N PHE A 36 35.24 -24.57 -1.85
CA PHE A 36 34.14 -23.90 -2.54
C PHE A 36 32.81 -24.66 -2.42
N ILE A 37 32.82 -25.98 -2.60
CA ILE A 37 31.63 -26.82 -2.45
C ILE A 37 31.10 -26.76 -1.01
N LEU A 38 31.98 -26.86 -0.02
CA LEU A 38 31.61 -26.70 1.39
C LEU A 38 31.04 -25.30 1.65
N TYR A 39 31.68 -24.26 1.12
CA TYR A 39 31.20 -22.88 1.28
C TYR A 39 29.81 -22.68 0.67
N VAL A 40 29.53 -23.20 -0.53
CA VAL A 40 28.21 -23.06 -1.17
C VAL A 40 27.13 -23.81 -0.36
N LEU A 41 27.41 -25.05 0.05
CA LEU A 41 26.46 -25.87 0.81
C LEU A 41 26.16 -25.32 2.21
N TYR A 42 27.18 -24.85 2.93
CA TYR A 42 27.01 -24.28 4.26
C TYR A 42 26.57 -22.81 4.23
N GLY A 43 27.03 -22.06 3.23
CA GLY A 43 26.72 -20.65 3.03
C GLY A 43 25.23 -20.42 2.84
N GLN A 44 24.54 -21.25 2.06
CA GLN A 44 23.09 -21.15 1.89
C GLN A 44 22.34 -21.32 3.23
N ARG A 45 22.74 -22.29 4.06
CA ARG A 45 22.11 -22.52 5.38
C ARG A 45 22.37 -21.35 6.33
N LEU A 46 23.58 -20.78 6.30
CA LEU A 46 23.92 -19.62 7.10
C LEU A 46 23.13 -18.38 6.65
N GLN A 47 23.04 -18.16 5.34
CA GLN A 47 22.29 -17.07 4.73
C GLN A 47 20.82 -17.12 5.15
N VAL A 48 20.17 -18.29 5.05
CA VAL A 48 18.78 -18.49 5.51
C VAL A 48 18.60 -18.10 6.98
N LYS A 49 19.53 -18.48 7.86
CA LYS A 49 19.45 -18.13 9.28
C LYS A 49 19.53 -16.62 9.52
N ILE A 50 20.42 -15.93 8.79
CA ILE A 50 20.58 -14.47 8.87
C ILE A 50 19.30 -13.78 8.40
N MET A 51 18.77 -14.19 7.24
CA MET A 51 17.54 -13.63 6.66
C MET A 51 16.34 -13.84 7.59
N LEU A 52 16.18 -15.03 8.16
CA LEU A 52 15.10 -15.31 9.11
C LEU A 52 15.17 -14.40 10.34
N LYS A 53 16.37 -14.12 10.86
CA LYS A 53 16.56 -13.22 12.00
C LYS A 53 16.21 -11.77 11.65
N GLU A 54 16.52 -11.32 10.45
CA GLU A 54 16.13 -10.00 9.97
C GLU A 54 14.61 -9.88 9.82
N ILE A 55 13.97 -10.86 9.18
CA ILE A 55 12.52 -10.91 9.02
C ILE A 55 11.84 -10.95 10.40
N GLU A 56 12.36 -11.72 11.35
CA GLU A 56 11.83 -11.81 12.71
C GLU A 56 11.84 -10.45 13.44
N ARG A 57 12.91 -9.65 13.27
CA ARG A 57 12.97 -8.28 13.84
C ARG A 57 11.90 -7.38 13.24
N SER A 58 11.72 -7.42 11.92
CA SER A 58 10.69 -6.65 11.24
C SER A 58 9.30 -7.13 11.61
N LEU A 59 9.08 -8.43 11.73
CA LEU A 59 7.83 -9.01 12.20
C LEU A 59 7.49 -8.58 13.64
N PHE A 60 8.49 -8.45 14.51
CA PHE A 60 8.30 -7.89 15.85
C PHE A 60 7.85 -6.43 15.79
N LYS A 61 8.44 -5.61 14.91
CA LYS A 61 7.97 -4.23 14.68
C LYS A 61 6.54 -4.18 14.16
N LEU A 62 6.19 -5.03 13.19
CA LEU A 62 4.81 -5.16 12.69
C LEU A 62 3.84 -5.53 13.80
N LYS A 63 4.22 -6.48 14.67
CA LYS A 63 3.43 -6.88 15.84
C LYS A 63 3.15 -5.69 16.75
N LEU A 64 4.19 -4.90 17.07
CA LEU A 64 4.07 -3.73 17.93
C LEU A 64 3.13 -2.67 17.33
N MET A 65 3.23 -2.40 16.02
CA MET A 65 2.34 -1.45 15.32
C MET A 65 0.89 -1.93 15.33
N ARG A 66 0.65 -3.22 15.07
CA ARG A 66 -0.68 -3.84 15.18
C ARG A 66 -1.24 -3.72 16.60
N ASP A 67 -0.47 -4.11 17.60
CA ASP A 67 -0.93 -4.14 19.00
C ASP A 67 -1.27 -2.73 19.48
N ARG A 68 -0.45 -1.74 19.14
CA ARG A 68 -0.71 -0.33 19.38
C ARG A 68 -1.94 0.18 18.63
N GLY A 69 -2.13 -0.20 17.37
CA GLY A 69 -3.31 0.16 16.57
C GLY A 69 -4.60 -0.35 17.20
N ARG A 70 -4.59 -1.60 17.67
CA ARG A 70 -5.71 -2.20 18.43
C ARG A 70 -5.97 -1.46 19.73
N GLU A 71 -4.93 -1.17 20.52
CA GLU A 71 -5.04 -0.45 21.79
C GLU A 71 -5.64 0.96 21.60
N ILE A 72 -5.16 1.71 20.60
CA ILE A 72 -5.70 3.03 20.26
C ILE A 72 -7.18 2.90 19.88
N ALA A 73 -7.54 1.95 19.01
CA ALA A 73 -8.92 1.75 18.60
C ALA A 73 -9.87 1.49 19.77
N ILE A 74 -9.49 0.57 20.67
CA ILE A 74 -10.28 0.24 21.86
C ILE A 74 -10.36 1.45 22.80
N SER A 75 -9.23 2.09 23.10
CA SER A 75 -9.20 3.20 24.05
C SER A 75 -9.97 4.43 23.54
N THR A 76 -9.94 4.72 22.25
CA THR A 76 -10.72 5.81 21.64
C THR A 76 -12.21 5.52 21.68
N ILE A 77 -12.64 4.32 21.28
CA ILE A 77 -14.06 3.93 21.31
C ILE A 77 -14.57 3.91 22.76
N LYS A 78 -13.79 3.38 23.70
CA LYS A 78 -14.14 3.35 25.13
C LYS A 78 -14.30 4.74 25.74
N LYS A 79 -13.48 5.71 25.35
CA LYS A 79 -13.63 7.11 25.79
C LYS A 79 -14.89 7.78 25.26
N MET A 80 -15.39 7.33 24.10
CA MET A 80 -16.55 7.92 23.43
C MET A 80 -17.86 7.20 23.74
N SER A 81 -17.80 5.90 24.06
CA SER A 81 -18.93 5.15 24.59
C SER A 81 -19.23 5.63 26.01
N LYS A 82 -20.44 6.17 26.21
CA LYS A 82 -20.94 6.52 27.55
C LYS A 82 -21.48 5.31 28.33
N GLY A 83 -21.50 4.12 27.73
CA GLY A 83 -22.03 2.90 28.32
C GLY A 83 -20.95 2.01 28.95
N ASP A 84 -21.37 1.18 29.91
CA ASP A 84 -20.52 0.21 30.64
C ASP A 84 -20.18 -1.05 29.81
N ASN A 85 -20.58 -1.09 28.53
CA ASN A 85 -20.26 -2.20 27.64
C ASN A 85 -18.84 -2.08 27.11
N ASP A 86 -18.01 -3.09 27.38
CA ASP A 86 -16.65 -3.18 26.87
C ASP A 86 -16.64 -3.32 25.34
N PRO A 87 -16.10 -2.34 24.58
CA PRO A 87 -16.06 -2.41 23.12
C PRO A 87 -15.03 -3.45 22.61
N THR A 88 -14.20 -4.01 23.48
CA THR A 88 -13.06 -4.88 23.12
C THR A 88 -13.45 -6.04 22.20
N GLU A 89 -14.46 -6.83 22.57
CA GLU A 89 -14.86 -8.00 21.75
C GLU A 89 -15.40 -7.60 20.37
N ARG A 90 -16.11 -6.48 20.29
CA ARG A 90 -16.68 -6.00 19.02
C ARG A 90 -15.57 -5.45 18.12
N VAL A 91 -14.63 -4.69 18.68
CA VAL A 91 -13.45 -4.22 17.94
C VAL A 91 -12.63 -5.41 17.43
N ASP A 92 -12.36 -6.41 18.27
CA ASP A 92 -11.63 -7.61 17.85
C ASP A 92 -12.31 -8.34 16.69
N ARG A 93 -13.64 -8.49 16.75
CA ARG A 93 -14.42 -9.09 15.66
C ARG A 93 -14.27 -8.31 14.35
N ILE A 94 -14.23 -6.98 14.41
CA ILE A 94 -14.02 -6.12 13.23
C ILE A 94 -12.60 -6.29 12.70
N LEU A 95 -11.58 -6.34 13.57
CA LEU A 95 -10.18 -6.55 13.18
C LEU A 95 -9.93 -7.92 12.56
N GLU A 96 -10.80 -8.89 12.82
CA GLU A 96 -10.76 -10.23 12.25
C GLU A 96 -11.63 -10.37 10.99
N HIS A 97 -12.30 -9.30 10.56
CA HIS A 97 -13.16 -9.32 9.37
C HIS A 97 -12.34 -9.52 8.08
N ILE A 98 -12.86 -10.33 7.16
CA ILE A 98 -12.21 -10.64 5.88
C ILE A 98 -13.04 -10.04 4.75
N TYR A 99 -12.41 -9.22 3.91
CA TYR A 99 -12.97 -8.74 2.65
C TYR A 99 -12.64 -9.70 1.51
N ILE A 100 -13.67 -10.20 0.83
CA ILE A 100 -13.53 -11.08 -0.34
C ILE A 100 -13.84 -10.26 -1.60
N PRO A 101 -12.84 -9.90 -2.42
CA PRO A 101 -13.07 -9.15 -3.65
C PRO A 101 -13.81 -10.00 -4.70
N PRO A 102 -14.48 -9.36 -5.68
CA PRO A 102 -15.16 -10.08 -6.75
C PRO A 102 -14.14 -10.83 -7.62
N VAL A 103 -14.53 -12.02 -8.08
CA VAL A 103 -13.68 -12.84 -8.97
C VAL A 103 -13.59 -12.17 -10.35
N SER A 104 -12.39 -12.09 -10.92
CA SER A 104 -12.06 -11.36 -12.14
C SER A 104 -12.53 -12.02 -13.46
N LEU A 105 -13.33 -13.10 -13.39
CA LEU A 105 -13.67 -13.93 -14.56
C LEU A 105 -14.68 -13.28 -15.52
N ASP A 106 -15.34 -12.18 -15.15
CA ASP A 106 -16.34 -11.50 -15.99
C ASP A 106 -16.03 -9.99 -16.12
N PRO A 107 -15.25 -9.57 -17.13
CA PRO A 107 -14.88 -8.15 -17.32
C PRO A 107 -16.09 -7.22 -17.48
N SER A 108 -17.26 -7.75 -17.85
CA SER A 108 -18.49 -6.98 -17.96
C SER A 108 -19.16 -6.80 -16.60
N GLY A 109 -18.98 -5.62 -15.99
CA GLY A 109 -19.68 -5.26 -14.75
C GLY A 109 -18.94 -5.55 -13.45
N ILE A 110 -17.69 -6.04 -13.48
CA ILE A 110 -16.83 -6.12 -12.27
C ILE A 110 -16.77 -4.78 -11.54
N MET A 111 -16.66 -3.66 -12.27
CA MET A 111 -16.57 -2.34 -11.65
C MET A 111 -17.81 -2.02 -10.80
N LYS A 112 -19.01 -2.29 -11.32
CA LYS A 112 -20.28 -2.07 -10.60
C LYS A 112 -20.40 -3.00 -9.37
N ARG A 113 -19.96 -4.25 -9.50
CA ARG A 113 -19.94 -5.20 -8.37
C ARG A 113 -18.94 -4.75 -7.31
N LEU A 114 -17.77 -4.28 -7.72
CA LEU A 114 -16.73 -3.76 -6.83
C LEU A 114 -17.22 -2.51 -6.09
N GLU A 115 -17.78 -1.54 -6.81
CA GLU A 115 -18.38 -0.33 -6.23
C GLU A 115 -19.45 -0.70 -5.20
N HIS A 116 -20.36 -1.61 -5.55
CA HIS A 116 -21.38 -2.08 -4.61
C HIS A 116 -20.78 -2.74 -3.36
N LEU A 117 -19.74 -3.57 -3.52
CA LEU A 117 -19.07 -4.22 -2.38
C LEU A 117 -18.34 -3.21 -1.49
N ILE A 118 -17.71 -2.19 -2.07
CA ILE A 118 -17.07 -1.09 -1.33
C ILE A 118 -18.14 -0.30 -0.56
N ASP A 119 -19.24 0.07 -1.21
CA ASP A 119 -20.35 0.80 -0.58
C ASP A 119 -20.98 0.02 0.58
N VAL A 120 -21.21 -1.29 0.40
CA VAL A 120 -21.75 -2.16 1.46
C VAL A 120 -20.77 -2.31 2.62
N ARG A 121 -19.47 -2.41 2.34
CA ARG A 121 -18.43 -2.47 3.38
C ARG A 121 -18.38 -1.17 4.18
N ASP A 122 -18.34 -0.02 3.51
CA ASP A 122 -18.37 1.31 4.16
C ASP A 122 -19.61 1.45 5.04
N PHE A 123 -20.79 1.09 4.51
CA PHE A 123 -22.04 1.15 5.24
C PHE A 123 -22.03 0.27 6.49
N ARG A 124 -21.63 -1.00 6.37
CA ARG A 124 -21.58 -1.94 7.51
C ARG A 124 -20.61 -1.51 8.58
N LEU A 125 -19.44 -1.01 8.20
CA LEU A 125 -18.44 -0.56 9.17
C LEU A 125 -18.92 0.67 9.94
N LYS A 126 -19.55 1.63 9.25
CA LYS A 126 -20.17 2.79 9.90
C LYS A 126 -21.32 2.38 10.81
N ASP A 127 -22.11 1.38 10.43
CA ASP A 127 -23.19 0.84 11.26
C ASP A 127 -22.66 0.18 12.55
N GLU A 128 -21.60 -0.62 12.46
CA GLU A 128 -20.90 -1.17 13.63
C GLU A 128 -20.39 -0.08 14.57
N VAL A 129 -19.84 1.01 14.01
CA VAL A 129 -19.41 2.18 14.80
C VAL A 129 -20.60 2.87 15.47
N ARG A 130 -21.73 3.05 14.79
CA ARG A 130 -22.95 3.64 15.37
C ARG A 130 -23.49 2.83 16.53
N LEU A 131 -23.42 1.50 16.45
CA LEU A 131 -23.81 0.62 17.56
C LEU A 131 -22.90 0.78 18.80
N MET A 132 -21.62 1.10 18.59
CA MET A 132 -20.67 1.34 19.68
C MET A 132 -20.76 2.77 20.25
N VAL A 133 -21.03 3.76 19.40
CA VAL A 133 -21.07 5.18 19.78
C VAL A 133 -22.30 5.85 19.14
N PRO A 134 -23.51 5.64 19.68
CA PRO A 134 -24.76 6.13 19.08
C PRO A 134 -24.89 7.67 19.10
N ASP A 135 -24.23 8.33 20.05
CA ASP A 135 -24.28 9.79 20.22
C ASP A 135 -23.28 10.56 19.31
N ALA A 136 -22.47 9.87 18.50
CA ALA A 136 -21.47 10.51 17.66
C ALA A 136 -22.08 11.18 16.43
N ASP A 137 -21.57 12.35 16.06
CA ASP A 137 -21.90 13.00 14.79
C ASP A 137 -21.29 12.23 13.61
N GLU A 138 -21.81 12.49 12.41
CA GLU A 138 -21.42 11.77 11.19
C GLU A 138 -19.91 11.88 10.89
N THR A 139 -19.30 13.04 11.15
CA THR A 139 -17.86 13.24 10.97
C THR A 139 -17.05 12.32 11.89
N ARG A 140 -17.46 12.20 13.15
CA ARG A 140 -16.81 11.30 14.11
C ARG A 140 -17.01 9.84 13.75
N ILE A 141 -18.21 9.45 13.30
CA ILE A 141 -18.48 8.09 12.82
C ILE A 141 -17.54 7.76 11.67
N ASN A 142 -17.38 8.65 10.69
CA ASN A 142 -16.49 8.45 9.54
C ASN A 142 -15.02 8.32 9.99
N ASN A 143 -14.56 9.20 10.90
CA ASN A 143 -13.19 9.14 11.41
C ASN A 143 -12.91 7.87 12.21
N LEU A 144 -13.85 7.43 13.07
CA LEU A 144 -13.74 6.18 13.82
C LEU A 144 -13.76 4.96 12.90
N SER A 145 -14.63 4.96 11.89
CA SER A 145 -14.68 3.93 10.85
C SER A 145 -13.32 3.80 10.15
N ASN A 146 -12.77 4.91 9.67
CA ASN A 146 -11.46 4.93 9.01
C ASN A 146 -10.31 4.51 9.93
N MET A 147 -10.37 4.90 11.22
CA MET A 147 -9.42 4.44 12.23
C MET A 147 -9.46 2.92 12.39
N LEU A 148 -10.66 2.32 12.44
CA LEU A 148 -10.85 0.87 12.49
C LEU A 148 -10.35 0.19 11.22
N GLU A 149 -10.54 0.78 10.04
CA GLU A 149 -9.98 0.26 8.79
C GLU A 149 -8.44 0.24 8.80
N ALA A 150 -7.80 1.30 9.29
CA ALA A 150 -6.35 1.35 9.43
C ALA A 150 -5.84 0.28 10.41
N ALA A 151 -6.55 0.08 11.53
CA ALA A 151 -6.22 -0.97 12.50
C ALA A 151 -6.40 -2.37 11.91
N LEU A 152 -7.48 -2.59 11.14
CA LEU A 152 -7.74 -3.83 10.41
C LEU A 152 -6.63 -4.12 9.40
N ALA A 153 -6.20 -3.12 8.62
CA ALA A 153 -5.10 -3.26 7.67
C ALA A 153 -3.80 -3.68 8.35
N LEU A 154 -3.44 -3.06 9.49
CA LEU A 154 -2.27 -3.45 10.28
C LEU A 154 -2.36 -4.91 10.78
N ASN A 155 -3.55 -5.35 11.23
CA ASN A 155 -3.75 -6.74 11.66
C ASN A 155 -3.61 -7.72 10.50
N GLN A 156 -4.19 -7.40 9.35
CA GLN A 156 -4.16 -8.26 8.17
C GLN A 156 -2.73 -8.39 7.61
N ILE A 157 -2.00 -7.28 7.49
CA ILE A 157 -0.60 -7.31 7.02
C ILE A 157 0.25 -8.15 7.98
N TYR A 158 0.13 -7.95 9.30
CA TYR A 158 0.87 -8.74 10.28
C TYR A 158 0.61 -10.24 10.13
N LYS A 159 -0.66 -10.65 9.97
CA LYS A 159 -1.05 -12.05 9.79
C LYS A 159 -0.45 -12.67 8.53
N ILE A 160 -0.52 -11.95 7.41
CA ILE A 160 0.01 -12.41 6.12
C ILE A 160 1.53 -12.57 6.21
N VAL A 161 2.26 -11.56 6.69
CA VAL A 161 3.73 -11.64 6.85
C VAL A 161 4.12 -12.76 7.80
N ARG A 162 3.40 -12.91 8.93
CA ARG A 162 3.64 -13.99 9.89
C ARG A 162 3.42 -15.36 9.25
N HIS A 163 2.38 -15.52 8.43
CA HIS A 163 2.11 -16.77 7.72
C HIS A 163 3.28 -17.16 6.82
N PHE A 164 3.74 -16.24 5.96
CA PHE A 164 4.88 -16.50 5.07
C PHE A 164 6.19 -16.73 5.83
N TYR A 165 6.43 -16.02 6.93
CA TYR A 165 7.59 -16.25 7.80
C TYR A 165 7.58 -17.67 8.40
N LEU A 166 6.45 -18.10 8.97
CA LEU A 166 6.32 -19.44 9.56
C LEU A 166 6.42 -20.54 8.49
N MET A 167 5.83 -20.31 7.32
CA MET A 167 5.93 -21.22 6.19
C MET A 167 7.38 -21.35 5.72
N GLY A 168 8.10 -20.23 5.54
CA GLY A 168 9.52 -20.23 5.18
C GLY A 168 10.38 -20.94 6.22
N LYS A 169 10.14 -20.69 7.51
CA LYS A 169 10.83 -21.35 8.62
C LYS A 169 10.60 -22.86 8.68
N LYS A 170 9.35 -23.32 8.46
CA LYS A 170 9.00 -24.75 8.52
C LYS A 170 9.50 -25.53 7.31
N THR A 171 9.36 -24.95 6.12
CA THR A 171 9.79 -25.60 4.85
C THR A 171 11.29 -25.47 4.60
N SER A 172 11.98 -24.57 5.32
CA SER A 172 13.35 -24.14 5.01
C SER A 172 13.52 -23.71 3.54
N SER A 173 12.45 -23.23 2.92
CA SER A 173 12.48 -22.80 1.52
C SER A 173 13.17 -21.45 1.40
N PHE A 174 14.37 -21.47 0.80
CA PHE A 174 15.18 -20.27 0.55
C PHE A 174 14.41 -19.21 -0.23
N TYR A 175 13.67 -19.59 -1.27
CA TYR A 175 12.96 -18.65 -2.14
C TYR A 175 11.82 -17.91 -1.44
N ILE A 176 11.07 -18.59 -0.56
CA ILE A 176 9.99 -17.94 0.22
C ILE A 176 10.59 -16.89 1.16
N ILE A 177 11.71 -17.23 1.81
CA ILE A 177 12.41 -16.35 2.74
C ILE A 177 13.01 -15.15 1.99
N LEU A 178 13.57 -15.39 0.80
CA LEU A 178 14.14 -14.34 -0.06
C LEU A 178 13.07 -13.35 -0.53
N GLN A 179 11.95 -13.85 -1.07
CA GLN A 179 10.84 -12.98 -1.49
C GLN A 179 10.31 -12.14 -0.33
N LEU A 180 10.14 -12.76 0.84
CA LEU A 180 9.67 -12.06 2.03
C LEU A 180 10.65 -10.98 2.48
N GLN A 181 11.96 -11.27 2.48
CA GLN A 181 12.99 -10.29 2.86
C GLN A 181 13.00 -9.08 1.90
N MET A 182 12.87 -9.31 0.59
CA MET A 182 12.92 -8.24 -0.41
C MET A 182 11.72 -7.29 -0.35
N ILE A 183 10.52 -7.81 -0.10
CA ILE A 183 9.29 -6.98 -0.04
C ILE A 183 9.10 -6.31 1.33
N LEU A 184 9.74 -6.83 2.38
CA LEU A 184 9.55 -6.37 3.75
C LEU A 184 9.77 -4.86 3.96
N PRO A 185 10.77 -4.20 3.34
CA PRO A 185 10.95 -2.76 3.48
C PRO A 185 9.75 -1.95 2.98
N GLN A 186 9.11 -2.39 1.88
CA GLN A 186 7.93 -1.73 1.35
C GLN A 186 6.73 -1.94 2.27
N ILE A 187 6.53 -3.17 2.76
CA ILE A 187 5.49 -3.49 3.75
C ILE A 187 5.67 -2.66 5.03
N MET A 188 6.91 -2.50 5.49
CA MET A 188 7.22 -1.69 6.67
C MET A 188 6.84 -0.22 6.48
N LYS A 189 7.13 0.37 5.31
CA LYS A 189 6.72 1.73 4.97
C LYS A 189 5.20 1.87 4.93
N GLU A 190 4.52 0.90 4.33
CA GLU A 190 3.06 0.86 4.26
C GLU A 190 2.43 0.77 5.66
N CYS A 191 2.92 -0.12 6.53
CA CYS A 191 2.45 -0.20 7.92
C CYS A 191 2.73 1.07 8.73
N GLN A 192 3.86 1.74 8.50
CA GLN A 192 4.13 3.03 9.13
C GLN A 192 3.12 4.08 8.69
N ALA A 193 2.80 4.13 7.40
CA ALA A 193 1.78 5.03 6.87
C ALA A 193 0.41 4.74 7.50
N PHE A 194 0.00 3.47 7.62
CA PHE A 194 -1.24 3.10 8.31
C PHE A 194 -1.23 3.46 9.80
N ALA A 195 -0.11 3.26 10.50
CA ALA A 195 0.02 3.62 11.91
C ALA A 195 -0.09 5.14 12.11
N SER A 196 0.56 5.94 11.25
CA SER A 196 0.41 7.39 11.22
C SER A 196 -1.02 7.82 10.89
N ALA A 197 -1.65 7.16 9.91
CA ALA A 197 -3.02 7.46 9.52
C ALA A 197 -4.01 7.19 10.66
N LEU A 198 -3.84 6.09 11.38
CA LEU A 198 -4.62 5.75 12.56
C LEU A 198 -4.58 6.85 13.62
N THR A 199 -3.39 7.42 13.90
CA THR A 199 -3.27 8.54 14.84
C THR A 199 -3.92 9.83 14.33
N ALA A 200 -3.85 10.11 13.03
CA ALA A 200 -4.47 11.28 12.41
C ALA A 200 -6.01 11.17 12.39
N PHE A 201 -6.58 10.00 12.10
CA PHE A 201 -8.02 9.77 12.18
C PHE A 201 -8.55 9.96 13.59
N ASN A 202 -7.82 9.49 14.61
CA ASN A 202 -8.17 9.73 16.01
C ASN A 202 -8.17 11.23 16.37
N ALA A 203 -7.31 12.03 15.74
CA ALA A 203 -7.26 13.48 15.90
C ALA A 203 -8.22 14.25 14.96
N GLY A 204 -8.96 13.56 14.08
CA GLY A 204 -9.81 14.19 13.05
C GLY A 204 -9.04 14.99 12.01
N GLN A 205 -7.75 14.72 11.84
CA GLN A 205 -6.90 15.40 10.87
C GLN A 205 -7.16 14.85 9.45
N PRO A 206 -7.19 15.71 8.42
CA PRO A 206 -7.28 15.24 7.04
C PRO A 206 -6.03 14.43 6.67
N ILE A 207 -6.21 13.39 5.85
CA ILE A 207 -5.16 12.44 5.46
C ILE A 207 -5.18 12.30 3.95
N GLY A 208 -3.98 12.18 3.37
CA GLY A 208 -3.78 11.96 1.93
C GLY A 208 -3.17 13.18 1.26
N ASP A 209 -3.19 13.17 -0.07
CA ASP A 209 -2.85 14.36 -0.82
C ASP A 209 -3.92 15.44 -0.60
N GLY A 210 -3.47 16.56 -0.04
CA GLY A 210 -4.32 17.72 0.20
C GLY A 210 -4.35 18.69 -0.97
N VAL A 211 -3.51 18.55 -2.00
CA VAL A 211 -3.36 19.56 -3.05
C VAL A 211 -4.67 19.77 -3.81
N GLY A 212 -5.30 18.71 -4.31
CA GLY A 212 -6.60 18.79 -5.00
C GLY A 212 -7.68 19.46 -4.13
N PRO A 213 -7.99 18.92 -2.94
CA PRO A 213 -8.98 19.52 -2.03
C PRO A 213 -8.65 20.95 -1.58
N LEU A 214 -7.38 21.29 -1.41
CA LEU A 214 -6.93 22.63 -0.99
C LEU A 214 -7.13 23.65 -2.12
N VAL A 215 -6.77 23.29 -3.36
CA VAL A 215 -7.01 24.14 -4.53
C VAL A 215 -8.50 24.35 -4.72
N ALA A 216 -9.31 23.29 -4.65
CA ALA A 216 -10.77 23.41 -4.74
C ALA A 216 -11.34 24.30 -3.62
N ALA A 217 -10.91 24.09 -2.38
CA ALA A 217 -11.36 24.92 -1.24
C ALA A 217 -10.98 26.40 -1.41
N ARG A 218 -9.81 26.69 -1.98
CA ARG A 218 -9.38 28.07 -2.27
C ARG A 218 -10.23 28.73 -3.35
N LEU A 219 -10.59 27.99 -4.40
CA LEU A 219 -11.48 28.49 -5.46
C LEU A 219 -12.90 28.73 -4.95
N MET A 220 -13.40 27.86 -4.06
CA MET A 220 -14.74 27.98 -3.47
C MET A 220 -14.84 29.07 -2.38
N HIS A 221 -13.72 29.68 -1.97
CA HIS A 221 -13.70 30.60 -0.84
C HIS A 221 -14.60 31.82 -1.09
N GLY A 222 -15.51 32.11 -0.14
CA GLY A 222 -16.47 33.21 -0.24
C GLY A 222 -17.73 32.90 -1.06
N SER A 223 -17.82 31.71 -1.66
CA SER A 223 -19.00 31.26 -2.41
C SER A 223 -19.83 30.25 -1.61
N ARG A 224 -21.13 30.18 -1.86
CA ARG A 224 -22.00 29.22 -1.17
C ARG A 224 -21.73 27.82 -1.71
N ALA A 225 -21.41 26.89 -0.81
CA ALA A 225 -21.31 25.48 -1.14
C ALA A 225 -22.61 24.75 -0.76
N TYR A 226 -22.98 23.75 -1.56
CA TYR A 226 -24.07 22.83 -1.27
C TYR A 226 -23.64 21.40 -1.58
N GLU A 227 -24.30 20.44 -0.94
CA GLU A 227 -24.04 19.01 -1.16
C GLU A 227 -24.83 18.53 -2.37
N ILE A 228 -24.14 17.93 -3.34
CA ILE A 228 -24.75 17.44 -4.59
C ILE A 228 -24.97 15.94 -4.55
N THR A 229 -23.98 15.21 -4.04
CA THR A 229 -24.04 13.75 -3.81
C THR A 229 -23.42 13.44 -2.46
N LYS A 230 -23.60 12.20 -1.98
CA LYS A 230 -23.10 11.75 -0.68
C LYS A 230 -21.63 12.15 -0.49
N ASP A 231 -21.36 12.88 0.59
CA ASP A 231 -20.02 13.31 0.99
C ASP A 231 -19.29 14.17 -0.07
N THR A 232 -20.02 14.82 -0.99
CA THR A 232 -19.46 15.65 -2.07
C THR A 232 -20.15 17.00 -2.15
N ILE A 233 -19.36 18.08 -2.05
CA ILE A 233 -19.87 19.45 -2.13
C ILE A 233 -19.44 20.12 -3.43
N VAL A 234 -20.30 21.02 -3.90
CA VAL A 234 -20.06 21.84 -5.08
C VAL A 234 -20.30 23.32 -4.74
N SER A 235 -19.57 24.20 -5.40
CA SER A 235 -19.83 25.64 -5.39
C SER A 235 -19.74 26.19 -6.80
N GLU A 236 -20.63 27.13 -7.10
CA GLU A 236 -20.64 27.87 -8.34
C GLU A 236 -19.82 29.14 -8.17
N VAL A 237 -18.78 29.30 -8.98
CA VAL A 237 -17.83 30.40 -8.90
C VAL A 237 -17.62 31.02 -10.28
N SER A 238 -17.32 32.31 -10.35
CA SER A 238 -16.96 32.98 -11.60
C SER A 238 -15.44 33.06 -11.72
N ILE A 239 -14.89 32.45 -12.78
CA ILE A 239 -13.46 32.46 -13.10
C ILE A 239 -13.31 33.07 -14.48
N GLU A 240 -12.65 34.22 -14.58
CA GLU A 240 -12.36 34.90 -15.86
C GLU A 240 -13.63 35.12 -16.73
N GLY A 241 -14.76 35.43 -16.10
CA GLY A 241 -16.04 35.63 -16.78
C GLY A 241 -16.75 34.36 -17.21
N ARG A 242 -16.25 33.18 -16.82
CA ARG A 242 -16.89 31.87 -17.02
C ARG A 242 -17.41 31.33 -15.71
N THR A 243 -18.58 30.71 -15.75
CA THR A 243 -19.11 29.95 -14.61
C THR A 243 -18.35 28.63 -14.48
N ALA A 244 -17.76 28.39 -13.31
CA ALA A 244 -17.12 27.13 -12.96
C ALA A 244 -17.86 26.47 -11.79
N TYR A 245 -18.07 25.16 -11.91
CA TYR A 245 -18.60 24.33 -10.83
C TYR A 245 -17.45 23.58 -10.18
N VAL A 246 -17.03 24.05 -9.01
CA VAL A 246 -15.89 23.48 -8.29
C VAL A 246 -16.40 22.46 -7.28
N LEU A 247 -15.88 21.25 -7.37
CA LEU A 247 -16.31 20.10 -6.59
C LEU A 247 -15.16 19.55 -5.73
N LYS A 248 -15.49 19.10 -4.52
CA LYS A 248 -14.56 18.39 -3.63
C LYS A 248 -15.32 17.51 -2.63
N ALA A 249 -14.61 16.58 -1.99
CA ALA A 249 -15.15 15.84 -0.87
C ALA A 249 -15.54 16.77 0.30
N LYS A 250 -16.63 16.42 0.98
CA LYS A 250 -17.13 17.10 2.18
C LYS A 250 -16.18 16.84 3.34
N GLY A 251 -15.78 17.89 4.05
CA GLY A 251 -14.96 17.79 5.26
C GLY A 251 -15.43 18.79 6.32
N PRO A 252 -14.85 18.78 7.53
CA PRO A 252 -13.73 17.94 7.98
C PRO A 252 -14.11 16.44 8.07
N GLY A 253 -13.13 15.54 7.91
CA GLY A 253 -13.35 14.08 7.92
C GLY A 253 -12.60 13.36 6.78
N GLY A 254 -12.28 12.08 6.98
CA GLY A 254 -11.64 11.24 5.96
C GLY A 254 -12.61 10.72 4.89
N ASN A 255 -13.36 11.64 4.27
CA ASN A 255 -14.37 11.31 3.27
C ASN A 255 -13.76 11.28 1.87
N VAL A 256 -14.14 10.27 1.07
CA VAL A 256 -13.72 10.15 -0.34
C VAL A 256 -14.74 10.81 -1.28
N GLY A 257 -16.04 10.76 -0.92
CA GLY A 257 -17.13 11.27 -1.76
C GLY A 257 -17.41 10.40 -2.99
N LYS A 258 -18.31 10.88 -3.85
CA LYS A 258 -18.67 10.27 -5.14
C LYS A 258 -18.55 11.31 -6.26
N PRO A 259 -17.31 11.71 -6.63
CA PRO A 259 -17.09 12.76 -7.62
C PRO A 259 -17.61 12.40 -9.02
N GLY A 260 -17.57 11.13 -9.43
CA GLY A 260 -18.13 10.72 -10.72
C GLY A 260 -19.65 10.87 -10.81
N GLU A 261 -20.38 10.53 -9.73
CA GLU A 261 -21.82 10.79 -9.64
C GLU A 261 -22.12 12.29 -9.63
N ALA A 262 -21.33 13.08 -8.89
CA ALA A 262 -21.50 14.53 -8.83
C ALA A 262 -21.31 15.18 -10.20
N ILE A 263 -20.27 14.79 -10.93
CA ILE A 263 -20.02 15.27 -12.30
C ILE A 263 -21.19 14.89 -13.22
N ARG A 264 -21.67 13.65 -13.16
CA ARG A 264 -22.82 13.19 -13.96
C ARG A 264 -24.06 14.05 -13.70
N GLN A 265 -24.37 14.32 -12.44
CA GLN A 265 -25.53 15.13 -12.06
C GLN A 265 -25.42 16.58 -12.58
N ILE A 266 -24.24 17.20 -12.49
CA ILE A 266 -24.01 18.55 -13.05
C ILE A 266 -24.19 18.55 -14.57
N LEU A 267 -23.67 17.54 -15.26
CA LEU A 267 -23.81 17.43 -16.72
C LEU A 267 -25.28 17.27 -17.13
N GLU A 268 -26.07 16.52 -16.37
CA GLU A 268 -27.51 16.34 -16.59
C GLU A 268 -28.28 17.64 -16.30
N GLU A 269 -28.03 18.29 -15.15
CA GLU A 269 -28.66 19.56 -14.77
C GLU A 269 -28.36 20.71 -15.74
N LYS A 270 -27.20 20.68 -16.39
CA LYS A 270 -26.78 21.71 -17.35
C LYS A 270 -26.97 21.29 -18.80
N GLU A 271 -27.71 20.20 -19.05
CA GLU A 271 -28.03 19.70 -20.40
C GLU A 271 -26.79 19.56 -21.30
N GLY A 272 -25.66 19.13 -20.72
CA GLY A 272 -24.40 18.95 -21.44
C GLY A 272 -23.68 20.24 -21.86
N ARG A 273 -24.10 21.42 -21.39
CA ARG A 273 -23.45 22.72 -21.73
C ARG A 273 -22.10 22.95 -21.03
N VAL A 274 -21.49 21.91 -20.48
CA VAL A 274 -20.17 21.99 -19.85
C VAL A 274 -19.10 21.82 -20.91
N SER A 275 -18.32 22.88 -21.16
CA SER A 275 -17.31 22.88 -22.22
C SER A 275 -16.05 22.08 -21.87
N ARG A 276 -15.72 21.93 -20.58
CA ARG A 276 -14.49 21.28 -20.12
C ARG A 276 -14.63 20.79 -18.68
N ILE A 277 -14.01 19.65 -18.38
CA ILE A 277 -13.78 19.14 -17.03
C ILE A 277 -12.28 19.22 -16.76
N ILE A 278 -11.89 19.80 -15.63
CA ILE A 278 -10.50 19.91 -15.18
C ILE A 278 -10.40 19.17 -13.86
N VAL A 279 -9.49 18.19 -13.80
CA VAL A 279 -9.21 17.41 -12.58
C VAL A 279 -7.85 17.84 -12.04
N ILE A 280 -7.81 18.18 -10.76
CA ILE A 280 -6.60 18.62 -10.06
C ILE A 280 -6.30 17.58 -8.98
N ASP A 281 -5.14 16.95 -9.08
CA ASP A 281 -4.69 15.88 -8.18
C ASP A 281 -3.17 15.93 -8.04
N ALA A 282 -2.59 15.42 -6.95
CA ALA A 282 -1.15 15.21 -6.91
C ALA A 282 -0.79 13.92 -7.64
N ALA A 283 -0.01 14.08 -8.71
CA ALA A 283 0.62 12.96 -9.38
C ALA A 283 1.73 12.36 -8.50
N GLN A 284 1.84 11.03 -8.55
CA GLN A 284 3.05 10.37 -8.05
C GLN A 284 4.23 10.77 -8.93
N LYS A 285 5.33 11.18 -8.29
CA LYS A 285 6.59 11.44 -8.98
C LYS A 285 7.43 10.16 -9.00
N LEU A 286 8.18 9.97 -10.07
CA LEU A 286 9.29 9.02 -10.08
C LEU A 286 10.48 9.57 -9.28
N GLU A 287 11.38 8.70 -8.83
CA GLU A 287 12.56 9.11 -8.05
C GLU A 287 13.44 10.15 -8.78
N GLY A 288 13.46 10.12 -10.11
CA GLY A 288 14.22 11.06 -10.95
C GLY A 288 13.53 12.40 -11.24
N GLU A 289 12.26 12.57 -10.90
CA GLU A 289 11.48 13.78 -11.22
C GLU A 289 11.56 14.81 -10.09
N LYS A 290 11.50 16.10 -10.47
CA LYS A 290 11.56 17.18 -9.49
C LYS A 290 10.23 17.29 -8.75
N PRO A 291 10.23 17.42 -7.41
CA PRO A 291 9.02 17.68 -6.65
C PRO A 291 8.38 19.02 -7.03
N GLY A 292 7.04 19.07 -7.05
CA GLY A 292 6.28 20.30 -7.25
C GLY A 292 6.19 20.79 -8.70
N GLU A 293 6.63 19.98 -9.67
CA GLU A 293 6.37 20.26 -11.09
C GLU A 293 4.89 20.06 -11.42
N VAL A 294 4.35 20.95 -12.24
CA VAL A 294 2.98 20.85 -12.76
C VAL A 294 3.04 20.10 -14.08
N VAL A 295 2.30 18.99 -14.16
CA VAL A 295 2.20 18.17 -15.35
C VAL A 295 0.77 18.19 -15.85
N GLU A 296 0.58 18.47 -17.13
CA GLU A 296 -0.71 18.39 -17.80
C GLU A 296 -0.82 17.06 -18.55
N GLY A 297 -1.98 16.40 -18.45
CA GLY A 297 -2.25 15.15 -19.15
C GLY A 297 -3.73 15.06 -19.53
N THR A 298 -4.02 14.20 -20.52
CA THR A 298 -5.39 13.87 -20.91
C THR A 298 -5.66 12.40 -20.58
N GLY A 299 -6.74 12.12 -19.86
CA GLY A 299 -7.10 10.75 -19.48
C GLY A 299 -8.39 10.64 -18.67
N ALA A 300 -8.81 9.42 -18.39
CA ALA A 300 -9.92 9.14 -17.49
C ALA A 300 -9.41 9.03 -16.05
N ALA A 301 -9.44 10.14 -15.32
CA ALA A 301 -9.02 10.18 -13.91
C ALA A 301 -9.97 9.43 -12.96
N ILE A 302 -11.21 9.15 -13.40
CA ILE A 302 -12.25 8.48 -12.62
C ILE A 302 -12.74 7.27 -13.43
N GLY A 303 -12.58 6.06 -12.89
CA GLY A 303 -12.94 4.82 -13.57
C GLY A 303 -14.43 4.79 -13.94
N ARG A 304 -14.74 4.62 -15.25
CA ARG A 304 -16.04 4.38 -15.93
C ARG A 304 -17.34 5.07 -15.43
N GLN A 305 -17.32 5.92 -14.39
CA GLN A 305 -18.48 6.70 -13.94
C GLN A 305 -18.82 7.84 -14.91
N ILE A 306 -17.90 8.19 -15.81
CA ILE A 306 -18.04 9.24 -16.83
C ILE A 306 -18.18 8.62 -18.24
N GLN A 307 -18.89 7.51 -18.40
CA GLN A 307 -19.45 7.17 -19.71
C GLN A 307 -20.89 7.70 -19.74
N GLY A 308 -21.05 8.92 -20.26
CA GLY A 308 -22.35 9.40 -20.69
C GLY A 308 -22.95 8.40 -21.67
N ARG A 309 -24.27 8.21 -21.63
CA ARG A 309 -25.06 7.39 -22.56
C ARG A 309 -25.08 7.95 -24.01
N GLY A 310 -23.98 8.54 -24.47
CA GLY A 310 -23.90 9.30 -25.72
C GLY A 310 -23.13 8.65 -26.86
N SER A 311 -22.36 7.57 -26.64
CA SER A 311 -21.78 6.82 -27.75
C SER A 311 -22.72 5.68 -28.13
N ARG A 312 -23.60 5.97 -29.08
CA ARG A 312 -24.33 4.97 -29.85
C ARG A 312 -23.37 3.89 -30.34
N ASP A 313 -23.89 2.67 -30.36
CA ASP A 313 -23.41 1.57 -31.17
C ASP A 313 -23.22 2.07 -32.62
N GLU A 314 -21.97 2.36 -33.02
CA GLU A 314 -21.58 2.30 -34.42
C GLU A 314 -20.17 1.67 -34.51
N VAL A 315 -20.21 0.44 -35.07
CA VAL A 315 -19.15 -0.50 -35.51
C VAL A 315 -18.76 -1.59 -34.53
#